data_AF-A0A959GEN7-F1
#
_entry.id   AF-A0A959GEN7-F1
#
_cell.length_a   1.000
_cell.length_b   1.000
_cell.length_c   1.000
_cell.angle_alpha   90.00
_cell.angle_beta   90.00
_cell.angle_gamma   90.00
#
_symmetry.space_group_name_H-M   'P 1'
#
loop_
_entity.id
_entity.type
_entity.pdbx_description
1 polymer ?
#
loop_
_entity_poly.entity_id
_entity_poly.type
_entity_poly.pdbx_seq_one_letter_code
_entity_poly.pdbx_strand_id
1 'polypeptide(L)'
;MKYFIYIAVGLILASSLMPNLNHAATASRLEIVLESPKASQEELQQAKDVLSKRLNAFGIHTFEISVEPEQRQLAISLEDGPKSEALLPLLLTVGKLDFCEVFTQLEALKFLQASKQWETWAHWLPQSPEGEGKGAIVGVIPSEEMPAFSRFIREPRAIEGLPANLHFAFGREPGEAGALELYALKYGEGMAPLLSGEAVDRSSASYEGHTGGPTIGITFNEEGRTRWAQVTRENMGRPIAVVIDGQVYLAPRVMAEVTGGKAQITGTFSYEEAQLLAALIQGGALPAPFQLKSVRE
;
A
#
# COMPACT_ATOMS: atom_id res chain seq x y z
N MET A 1 46.17 -59.52 40.57
CA MET A 1 44.86 -59.48 39.88
C MET A 1 44.45 -58.02 39.73
N LYS A 2 44.34 -57.53 38.47
CA LYS A 2 43.53 -56.41 37.93
C LYS A 2 43.58 -55.03 38.64
N TYR A 3 44.22 -53.99 38.08
CA TYR A 3 43.73 -52.99 37.07
C TYR A 3 42.54 -52.15 37.61
N PHE A 4 42.44 -50.81 37.71
CA PHE A 4 42.66 -49.62 36.82
C PHE A 4 42.67 -48.31 37.70
N ILE A 5 43.56 -47.30 37.53
CA ILE A 5 43.51 -46.03 36.71
C ILE A 5 42.56 -44.88 37.20
N TYR A 6 43.22 -43.75 37.58
CA TYR A 6 42.95 -42.27 37.48
C TYR A 6 41.51 -41.69 37.68
N ILE A 7 41.26 -40.49 38.24
CA ILE A 7 41.56 -39.13 37.73
C ILE A 7 41.31 -38.07 38.86
N ALA A 8 42.09 -36.97 38.83
CA ALA A 8 42.00 -35.78 39.68
C ALA A 8 40.86 -34.81 39.29
N VAL A 9 40.22 -34.17 40.26
CA VAL A 9 39.36 -32.99 40.07
C VAL A 9 39.91 -31.85 40.90
N GLY A 10 40.41 -30.81 40.23
CA GLY A 10 40.92 -29.59 40.84
C GLY A 10 39.79 -28.64 41.22
N LEU A 11 39.82 -28.16 42.47
CA LEU A 11 39.12 -26.97 42.94
C LEU A 11 39.80 -25.72 42.34
N ILE A 12 39.02 -24.79 41.78
CA ILE A 12 39.46 -23.41 41.57
C ILE A 12 38.53 -22.48 42.37
N LEU A 13 39.19 -21.62 43.14
CA LEU A 13 38.68 -20.69 44.14
C LEU A 13 37.79 -19.58 43.55
N ALA A 14 36.74 -19.26 44.29
CA ALA A 14 35.95 -18.04 44.12
C ALA A 14 36.79 -16.80 44.42
N SER A 15 36.74 -15.81 43.52
CA SER A 15 37.12 -14.43 43.83
C SER A 15 36.04 -13.50 43.25
N SER A 16 35.26 -12.92 44.16
CA SER A 16 34.27 -11.88 43.89
C SER A 16 34.95 -10.51 43.89
N LEU A 17 34.91 -9.79 42.77
CA LEU A 17 35.20 -8.35 42.71
C LEU A 17 34.21 -7.69 41.75
N MET A 18 33.23 -7.03 42.36
CA MET A 18 32.27 -5.99 41.94
C MET A 18 31.87 -5.81 40.44
N PRO A 19 30.55 -5.69 40.15
CA PRO A 19 30.08 -5.27 38.84
C PRO A 19 30.31 -3.77 38.62
N ASN A 20 30.85 -3.44 37.44
CA ASN A 20 30.95 -2.07 36.95
C ASN A 20 29.53 -1.59 36.56
N LEU A 21 28.97 -0.66 37.32
CA LEU A 21 27.69 -0.01 37.02
C LEU A 21 27.86 1.00 35.89
N ASN A 22 28.05 0.52 34.67
CA ASN A 22 27.60 1.26 33.51
C ASN A 22 26.10 0.97 33.36
N HIS A 23 25.27 1.94 33.70
CA HIS A 23 23.92 2.01 33.16
C HIS A 23 24.03 2.28 31.65
N ALA A 24 24.37 1.25 30.88
CA ALA A 24 23.88 1.18 29.52
C ALA A 24 22.39 0.86 29.68
N ALA A 25 21.54 1.86 29.44
CA ALA A 25 20.15 1.57 29.13
C ALA A 25 20.19 0.54 27.99
N THR A 26 19.71 -0.68 28.25
CA THR A 26 19.56 -1.68 27.21
C THR A 26 18.60 -1.09 26.18
N ALA A 27 19.14 -0.54 25.09
CA ALA A 27 18.32 -0.14 23.96
C ALA A 27 17.54 -1.39 23.53
N SER A 28 16.21 -1.32 23.58
CA SER A 28 15.35 -2.39 23.11
C SER A 28 15.53 -2.48 21.60
N ARG A 29 16.36 -3.44 21.16
CA ARG A 29 16.61 -3.71 19.75
C ARG A 29 15.41 -4.42 19.16
N LEU A 30 14.76 -3.78 18.18
CA LEU A 30 13.68 -4.39 17.42
C LEU A 30 14.27 -5.18 16.26
N GLU A 31 13.96 -6.47 16.18
CA GLU A 31 14.33 -7.35 15.07
C GLU A 31 13.06 -7.88 14.38
N ILE A 32 12.92 -7.61 13.09
CA ILE A 32 11.82 -8.08 12.25
C ILE A 32 12.39 -8.95 11.14
N VAL A 33 11.88 -10.16 11.01
CA VAL A 33 12.22 -11.06 9.90
C VAL A 33 11.02 -11.18 8.99
N LEU A 34 11.21 -10.85 7.71
CA LEU A 34 10.25 -11.02 6.64
C LEU A 34 10.65 -12.20 5.78
N GLU A 35 9.69 -12.99 5.30
CA GLU A 35 9.93 -14.08 4.36
C GLU A 35 9.10 -13.90 3.08
N SER A 36 9.69 -14.24 1.94
CA SER A 36 8.97 -14.36 0.66
C SER A 36 9.34 -15.68 -0.02
N PRO A 37 8.55 -16.75 0.18
CA PRO A 37 8.91 -18.08 -0.28
C PRO A 37 9.11 -18.22 -1.79
N LYS A 38 8.65 -17.26 -2.61
CA LYS A 38 8.78 -17.28 -4.07
C LYS A 38 9.77 -16.27 -4.63
N ALA A 39 10.27 -15.34 -3.80
CA ALA A 39 11.20 -14.32 -4.27
C ALA A 39 12.55 -14.92 -4.68
N SER A 40 13.06 -14.43 -5.80
CA SER A 40 14.41 -14.62 -6.29
C SER A 40 15.41 -13.76 -5.50
N GLN A 41 16.70 -14.04 -5.66
CA GLN A 41 17.75 -13.25 -5.04
C GLN A 41 17.72 -11.78 -5.48
N GLU A 42 17.40 -11.52 -6.76
CA GLU A 42 17.28 -10.18 -7.29
C GLU A 42 16.09 -9.44 -6.66
N GLU A 43 14.93 -10.09 -6.56
CA GLU A 43 13.75 -9.51 -5.90
C GLU A 43 13.99 -9.24 -4.41
N LEU A 44 14.77 -10.08 -3.71
CA LEU A 44 15.16 -9.80 -2.32
C LEU A 44 16.04 -8.55 -2.20
N GLN A 45 16.97 -8.35 -3.14
CA GLN A 45 17.83 -7.16 -3.15
C GLN A 45 17.02 -5.90 -3.49
N GLN A 46 16.15 -5.98 -4.50
CA GLN A 46 15.23 -4.89 -4.83
C GLN A 46 14.30 -4.56 -3.66
N ALA A 47 13.78 -5.57 -2.96
CA ALA A 47 12.96 -5.39 -1.77
C ALA A 47 13.73 -4.69 -0.65
N LYS A 48 15.01 -5.04 -0.41
CA LYS A 48 15.87 -4.32 0.54
C LYS A 48 15.96 -2.83 0.19
N ASP A 49 16.12 -2.49 -1.09
CA ASP A 49 16.21 -1.10 -1.53
C ASP A 49 14.89 -0.34 -1.33
N VAL A 50 13.76 -0.98 -1.67
CA VAL A 50 12.40 -0.44 -1.44
C VAL A 50 12.17 -0.19 0.05
N LEU A 51 12.40 -1.19 0.89
CA LEU A 51 12.20 -1.07 2.34
C LEU A 51 13.12 -0.01 2.97
N SER A 52 14.36 0.09 2.49
CA SER A 52 15.29 1.13 2.94
C SER A 52 14.77 2.54 2.60
N LYS A 53 14.21 2.74 1.40
CA LYS A 53 13.60 4.02 1.00
C LYS A 53 12.36 4.33 1.85
N ARG A 54 11.52 3.32 2.11
CA ARG A 54 10.32 3.46 2.94
C ARG A 54 10.65 3.89 4.36
N LEU A 55 11.58 3.20 5.02
CA LEU A 55 12.01 3.52 6.38
C LEU A 55 12.55 4.96 6.44
N ASN A 56 13.42 5.34 5.50
CA ASN A 56 13.94 6.71 5.42
C ASN A 56 12.83 7.75 5.21
N ALA A 57 11.90 7.50 4.29
CA ALA A 57 10.77 8.40 4.02
C ALA A 57 9.80 8.50 5.20
N PHE A 58 9.72 7.45 6.02
CA PHE A 58 8.96 7.42 7.25
C PHE A 58 9.67 8.11 8.44
N GLY A 59 10.94 8.51 8.27
CA GLY A 59 11.73 9.20 9.29
C GLY A 59 12.62 8.29 10.14
N ILE A 60 12.80 7.03 9.74
CA ILE A 60 13.66 6.06 10.41
C ILE A 60 14.97 5.98 9.63
N HIS A 61 16.04 6.50 10.24
CA HIS A 61 17.34 6.65 9.58
C HIS A 61 18.41 5.69 10.12
N THR A 62 18.19 5.12 11.31
CA THR A 62 19.13 4.19 11.95
C THR A 62 18.52 2.79 11.92
N PHE A 63 18.89 2.01 10.91
CA PHE A 63 18.43 0.64 10.74
C PHE A 63 19.44 -0.15 9.90
N GLU A 64 19.38 -1.48 10.02
CA GLU A 64 20.12 -2.41 9.17
C GLU A 64 19.15 -3.38 8.50
N ILE A 65 19.33 -3.62 7.19
CA ILE A 65 18.60 -4.66 6.45
C ILE A 65 19.59 -5.66 5.87
N SER A 66 19.48 -6.91 6.32
CA SER A 66 20.27 -8.04 5.85
C SER A 66 19.42 -8.94 4.97
N VAL A 67 19.98 -9.32 3.83
CA VAL A 67 19.34 -10.26 2.88
C VAL A 67 19.87 -11.66 3.17
N GLU A 68 18.96 -12.62 3.29
CA GLU A 68 19.28 -14.04 3.50
C GLU A 68 18.72 -14.86 2.33
N PRO A 69 19.43 -14.96 1.19
CA PRO A 69 18.89 -15.55 -0.04
C PRO A 69 18.48 -17.01 0.10
N GLU A 70 19.29 -17.81 0.81
CA GLU A 70 19.04 -19.24 1.04
C GLU A 70 17.74 -19.47 1.84
N GLN A 71 17.43 -18.56 2.77
CA GLN A 71 16.22 -18.60 3.58
C GLN A 71 15.03 -17.87 2.93
N ARG A 72 15.27 -17.14 1.84
CA ARG A 72 14.34 -16.21 1.20
C ARG A 72 13.77 -15.17 2.18
N GLN A 73 14.66 -14.61 2.99
CA GLN A 73 14.32 -13.71 4.09
C GLN A 73 15.02 -12.36 4.00
N LEU A 74 14.40 -11.37 4.65
CA LEU A 74 14.98 -10.07 4.97
C LEU A 74 14.91 -9.90 6.48
N ALA A 75 16.06 -9.70 7.12
CA ALA A 75 16.16 -9.37 8.54
C ALA A 75 16.38 -7.87 8.69
N ILE A 76 15.51 -7.20 9.44
CA ILE A 76 15.53 -5.76 9.69
C ILE A 76 15.81 -5.56 11.17
N SER A 77 16.87 -4.83 11.49
CA SER A 77 17.24 -4.47 12.86
C SER A 77 17.15 -2.97 13.06
N LEU A 78 16.49 -2.54 14.14
CA LEU A 78 16.42 -1.16 14.58
C LEU A 78 16.94 -1.06 16.00
N GLU A 79 17.85 -0.11 16.26
CA GLU A 79 18.39 0.14 17.60
C GLU A 79 17.42 0.94 18.48
N ASP A 80 16.65 1.83 17.85
CA ASP A 80 15.62 2.67 18.45
C ASP A 80 14.55 2.95 17.39
N GLY A 81 13.34 3.30 17.81
CA GLY A 81 12.24 3.60 16.89
C GLY A 81 10.87 3.16 17.38
N PRO A 82 9.86 3.25 16.51
CA PRO A 82 8.51 2.81 16.83
C PRO A 82 8.46 1.28 17.00
N LYS A 83 7.43 0.82 17.73
CA LYS A 83 7.14 -0.61 17.86
C LYS A 83 6.82 -1.24 16.51
N SER A 84 7.05 -2.54 16.40
CA SER A 84 6.79 -3.34 15.20
C SER A 84 5.40 -3.12 14.62
N GLU A 85 4.36 -3.04 15.46
CA GLU A 85 2.96 -2.84 15.03
C GLU A 85 2.80 -1.63 14.09
N ALA A 86 3.50 -0.53 14.35
CA ALA A 86 3.46 0.66 13.50
C ALA A 86 4.26 0.50 12.20
N LEU A 87 5.24 -0.41 12.17
CA LEU A 87 6.11 -0.66 11.02
C LEU A 87 5.60 -1.74 10.09
N LEU A 88 4.85 -2.72 10.59
CA LEU A 88 4.38 -3.84 9.77
C LEU A 88 3.60 -3.38 8.52
N PRO A 89 2.69 -2.37 8.58
CA PRO A 89 2.04 -1.84 7.38
C PRO A 89 3.02 -1.24 6.37
N LEU A 90 4.07 -0.57 6.84
CA LEU A 90 5.11 0.02 5.99
C LEU A 90 5.95 -1.07 5.29
N LEU A 91 6.23 -2.16 6.01
CA LEU A 91 7.15 -3.22 5.59
C LEU A 91 6.48 -4.32 4.76
N LEU A 92 5.20 -4.60 4.99
CA LEU A 92 4.50 -5.73 4.36
C LEU A 92 3.62 -5.33 3.16
N THR A 93 3.17 -4.07 3.10
CA THR A 93 2.32 -3.58 2.00
C THR A 93 3.10 -3.64 0.68
N VAL A 94 2.50 -4.19 -0.38
CA VAL A 94 3.17 -4.25 -1.69
C VAL A 94 3.38 -2.84 -2.21
N GLY A 95 2.38 -1.96 -2.14
CA GLY A 95 2.52 -0.55 -2.46
C GLY A 95 2.52 -0.26 -3.96
N LYS A 96 1.83 -1.07 -4.76
CA LYS A 96 1.64 -0.81 -6.19
C LYS A 96 0.69 0.38 -6.36
N LEU A 97 1.24 1.53 -6.73
CA LEU A 97 0.50 2.75 -7.03
C LEU A 97 0.13 2.81 -8.52
N ASP A 98 -1.16 2.96 -8.80
CA ASP A 98 -1.73 3.20 -10.13
C ASP A 98 -2.61 4.46 -10.11
N PHE A 99 -2.50 5.28 -11.16
CA PHE A 99 -3.45 6.35 -11.47
C PHE A 99 -4.37 5.86 -12.59
N CYS A 100 -5.68 5.78 -12.34
CA CYS A 100 -6.63 5.21 -13.28
C CYS A 100 -7.71 6.21 -13.65
N GLU A 101 -8.14 6.21 -14.91
CA GLU A 101 -9.43 6.82 -15.25
C GLU A 101 -10.54 5.99 -14.59
N VAL A 102 -11.68 6.60 -14.31
CA VAL A 102 -12.88 5.88 -13.88
C VAL A 102 -13.98 6.00 -14.92
N PHE A 103 -14.79 4.95 -15.05
CA PHE A 103 -16.13 5.10 -15.57
C PHE A 103 -16.95 5.87 -14.55
N THR A 104 -17.61 6.94 -15.00
CA THR A 104 -18.55 7.68 -14.14
C THR A 104 -19.71 6.77 -13.73
N GLN A 105 -20.40 7.09 -12.63
CA GLN A 105 -21.58 6.36 -12.18
C GLN A 105 -22.61 6.18 -13.30
N LEU A 106 -22.87 7.23 -14.10
CA LEU A 106 -23.81 7.17 -15.22
C LEU A 106 -23.33 6.23 -16.34
N GLU A 107 -22.06 6.33 -16.74
CA GLU A 107 -21.48 5.38 -17.71
C GLU A 107 -21.58 3.96 -17.16
N ALA A 108 -21.39 3.81 -15.84
CA ALA A 108 -21.39 2.53 -15.18
C ALA A 108 -22.73 1.83 -15.10
N LEU A 109 -23.72 2.54 -14.60
CA LEU A 109 -25.07 2.01 -14.53
C LEU A 109 -25.60 1.65 -15.92
N LYS A 110 -25.24 2.38 -16.99
CA LYS A 110 -25.68 2.06 -18.36
C LYS A 110 -25.24 0.66 -18.81
N PHE A 111 -23.96 0.29 -18.61
CA PHE A 111 -23.52 -1.05 -19.00
C PHE A 111 -24.08 -2.14 -18.10
N LEU A 112 -24.28 -1.86 -16.80
CA LEU A 112 -24.83 -2.84 -15.85
C LEU A 112 -26.31 -3.10 -16.07
N GLN A 113 -27.08 -2.05 -16.35
CA GLN A 113 -28.51 -2.13 -16.68
C GLN A 113 -28.76 -2.84 -18.02
N ALA A 114 -27.83 -2.69 -18.97
CA ALA A 114 -27.89 -3.42 -20.24
C ALA A 114 -27.43 -4.89 -20.12
N SER A 115 -26.83 -5.29 -18.98
CA SER A 115 -26.36 -6.65 -18.76
C SER A 115 -27.51 -7.62 -18.49
N LYS A 116 -27.29 -8.91 -18.78
CA LYS A 116 -28.24 -9.99 -18.44
C LYS A 116 -28.37 -10.21 -16.93
N GLN A 117 -27.49 -9.64 -16.12
CA GLN A 117 -27.42 -9.84 -14.66
C GLN A 117 -27.91 -8.63 -13.87
N TRP A 118 -28.59 -7.67 -14.50
CA TRP A 118 -29.03 -6.42 -13.84
C TRP A 118 -29.77 -6.67 -12.52
N GLU A 119 -30.68 -7.65 -12.47
CA GLU A 119 -31.43 -7.96 -11.24
C GLU A 119 -30.51 -8.33 -10.07
N THR A 120 -29.37 -8.99 -10.33
CA THR A 120 -28.37 -9.30 -9.30
C THR A 120 -27.54 -8.07 -8.95
N TRP A 121 -27.10 -7.30 -9.95
CA TRP A 121 -26.38 -6.05 -9.75
C TRP A 121 -27.18 -5.01 -8.93
N ALA A 122 -28.47 -4.91 -9.19
CA ALA A 122 -29.42 -3.99 -8.57
C ALA A 122 -29.60 -4.22 -7.06
N HIS A 123 -29.14 -5.36 -6.52
CA HIS A 123 -29.09 -5.60 -5.08
C HIS A 123 -28.12 -4.65 -4.38
N TRP A 124 -27.01 -4.32 -5.02
CA TRP A 124 -25.90 -3.55 -4.47
C TRP A 124 -25.77 -2.14 -5.02
N LEU A 125 -26.43 -1.87 -6.15
CA LEU A 125 -26.24 -0.64 -6.91
C LEU A 125 -27.49 0.23 -6.88
N PRO A 126 -27.32 1.56 -6.94
CA PRO A 126 -28.46 2.45 -7.00
C PRO A 126 -29.22 2.24 -8.32
N GLN A 127 -30.55 2.34 -8.24
CA GLN A 127 -31.44 2.18 -9.39
C GLN A 127 -31.30 3.32 -10.41
N SER A 128 -30.82 4.48 -9.96
CA SER A 128 -30.59 5.68 -10.77
C SER A 128 -29.34 6.40 -10.27
N PRO A 129 -28.62 7.12 -11.15
CA PRO A 129 -27.45 7.88 -10.74
C PRO A 129 -27.84 8.97 -9.74
N GLU A 130 -26.92 9.28 -8.82
CA GLU A 130 -27.05 10.38 -7.89
C GLU A 130 -26.58 11.69 -8.55
N GLY A 131 -27.35 12.76 -8.36
CA GLY A 131 -27.08 14.06 -8.99
C GLY A 131 -26.96 13.96 -10.51
N GLU A 132 -25.89 14.51 -11.09
CA GLU A 132 -25.62 14.40 -12.54
C GLU A 132 -25.01 13.04 -12.95
N GLY A 133 -24.73 12.13 -12.00
CA GLY A 133 -24.11 10.83 -12.27
C GLY A 133 -22.67 10.89 -12.78
N LYS A 134 -22.03 12.06 -12.70
CA LYS A 134 -20.62 12.28 -13.11
C LYS A 134 -19.62 11.92 -12.02
N GLY A 135 -20.06 11.36 -10.89
CA GLY A 135 -19.22 10.91 -9.79
C GLY A 135 -18.43 9.65 -10.13
N ALA A 136 -17.39 9.37 -9.36
CA ALA A 136 -16.56 8.18 -9.52
C ALA A 136 -17.15 6.93 -8.83
N ILE A 137 -17.98 7.13 -7.81
CA ILE A 137 -18.58 6.06 -7.01
C ILE A 137 -19.78 5.50 -7.78
N VAL A 138 -19.72 4.21 -8.11
CA VAL A 138 -20.77 3.54 -8.87
C VAL A 138 -21.86 2.94 -7.97
N GLY A 139 -21.53 2.68 -6.71
CA GLY A 139 -22.43 2.18 -5.68
C GLY A 139 -21.73 2.06 -4.32
N VAL A 140 -22.45 1.57 -3.32
CA VAL A 140 -21.91 1.32 -1.98
C VAL A 140 -22.27 -0.10 -1.56
N ILE A 141 -21.28 -0.83 -1.03
CA ILE A 141 -21.40 -2.25 -0.69
C ILE A 141 -21.27 -2.37 0.83
N PRO A 142 -22.29 -2.86 1.56
CA PRO A 142 -22.13 -3.14 2.98
C PRO A 142 -20.89 -4.02 3.22
N SER A 143 -20.08 -3.71 4.23
CA SER A 143 -18.80 -4.40 4.44
C SER A 143 -18.98 -5.91 4.62
N GLU A 144 -20.10 -6.31 5.24
CA GLU A 144 -20.50 -7.71 5.43
C GLU A 144 -20.87 -8.42 4.12
N GLU A 145 -21.28 -7.69 3.08
CA GLU A 145 -21.64 -8.23 1.77
C GLU A 145 -20.47 -8.21 0.76
N MET A 146 -19.39 -7.50 1.08
CA MET A 146 -18.18 -7.42 0.24
C MET A 146 -17.66 -8.80 -0.22
N PRO A 147 -17.61 -9.87 0.62
CA PRO A 147 -17.18 -11.19 0.17
C PRO A 147 -18.15 -11.82 -0.86
N ALA A 148 -19.45 -11.59 -0.72
CA ALA A 148 -20.46 -12.09 -1.64
C ALA A 148 -20.38 -11.36 -2.99
N PHE A 149 -20.29 -10.04 -2.97
CA PHE A 149 -20.07 -9.22 -4.16
C PHE A 149 -18.78 -9.63 -4.89
N SER A 150 -17.67 -9.74 -4.15
CA SER A 150 -16.36 -10.11 -4.70
C SER A 150 -16.37 -11.47 -5.39
N ARG A 151 -17.18 -12.41 -4.90
CA ARG A 151 -17.37 -13.72 -5.54
C ARG A 151 -18.17 -13.57 -6.83
N PHE A 152 -19.27 -12.83 -6.78
CA PHE A 152 -20.14 -12.61 -7.92
C PHE A 152 -19.40 -11.97 -9.10
N ILE A 153 -18.65 -10.89 -8.89
CA ILE A 153 -17.94 -10.20 -9.98
C ILE A 153 -16.82 -11.01 -10.64
N ARG A 154 -16.39 -12.12 -10.01
CA ARG A 154 -15.42 -13.06 -10.58
C ARG A 154 -16.07 -14.12 -11.47
N GLU A 155 -17.39 -14.23 -11.45
CA GLU A 155 -18.12 -15.18 -12.29
C GLU A 155 -18.18 -14.65 -13.74
N PRO A 156 -17.87 -15.48 -14.76
CA PRO A 156 -17.89 -15.02 -16.16
C PRO A 156 -19.23 -14.42 -16.59
N ARG A 157 -20.35 -14.93 -16.04
CA ARG A 157 -21.69 -14.43 -16.31
C ARG A 157 -21.94 -13.02 -15.76
N ALA A 158 -21.29 -12.64 -14.66
CA ALA A 158 -21.49 -11.34 -14.00
C ALA A 158 -20.93 -10.19 -14.83
N ILE A 159 -19.82 -10.45 -15.53
CA ILE A 159 -19.11 -9.49 -16.36
C ILE A 159 -19.39 -9.63 -17.86
N GLU A 160 -20.28 -10.56 -18.25
CA GLU A 160 -20.66 -10.76 -19.65
C GLU A 160 -21.29 -9.48 -20.22
N GLY A 161 -20.71 -8.96 -21.31
CA GLY A 161 -21.19 -7.75 -21.98
C GLY A 161 -20.66 -6.44 -21.38
N LEU A 162 -19.87 -6.50 -20.31
CA LEU A 162 -19.19 -5.32 -19.77
C LEU A 162 -17.97 -4.94 -20.61
N PRO A 163 -17.52 -3.67 -20.59
CA PRO A 163 -16.29 -3.26 -21.24
C PRO A 163 -15.10 -4.10 -20.75
N ALA A 164 -14.30 -4.63 -21.68
CA ALA A 164 -13.16 -5.51 -21.33
C ALA A 164 -12.09 -4.81 -20.48
N ASN A 165 -12.06 -3.48 -20.51
CA ASN A 165 -11.11 -2.66 -19.76
C ASN A 165 -11.69 -2.08 -18.46
N LEU A 166 -12.89 -2.52 -18.07
CA LEU A 166 -13.49 -2.21 -16.79
C LEU A 166 -12.96 -3.14 -15.70
N HIS A 167 -12.57 -2.56 -14.58
CA HIS A 167 -12.22 -3.29 -13.38
C HIS A 167 -12.90 -2.70 -12.15
N PHE A 168 -13.56 -3.54 -11.36
CA PHE A 168 -14.16 -3.08 -10.11
C PHE A 168 -13.10 -3.03 -9.00
N ALA A 169 -13.13 -1.96 -8.22
CA ALA A 169 -12.28 -1.77 -7.05
C ALA A 169 -13.10 -1.17 -5.91
N PHE A 170 -12.77 -1.56 -4.68
CA PHE A 170 -13.37 -0.97 -3.49
C PHE A 170 -12.58 0.25 -3.03
N GLY A 171 -13.26 1.18 -2.39
CA GLY A 171 -12.63 2.16 -1.52
C GLY A 171 -11.81 1.48 -0.42
N ARG A 172 -10.81 2.18 0.10
CA ARG A 172 -9.92 1.67 1.15
C ARG A 172 -10.68 1.24 2.41
N GLU A 173 -11.59 2.09 2.88
CA GLU A 173 -12.27 1.95 4.16
C GLU A 173 -13.77 2.23 4.02
N PRO A 174 -14.61 1.60 4.87
CA PRO A 174 -16.03 1.90 4.88
C PRO A 174 -16.28 3.30 5.41
N GLY A 175 -17.27 3.99 4.83
CA GLY A 175 -17.76 5.25 5.38
C GLY A 175 -18.49 5.06 6.71
N GLU A 176 -19.00 6.15 7.28
CA GLU A 176 -19.70 6.13 8.59
C GLU A 176 -20.87 5.13 8.66
N ALA A 177 -21.48 4.82 7.52
CA ALA A 177 -22.58 3.87 7.40
C ALA A 177 -22.12 2.38 7.33
N GLY A 178 -20.83 2.09 7.47
CA GLY A 178 -20.30 0.72 7.42
C GLY A 178 -20.23 0.11 6.02
N ALA A 179 -20.41 0.91 4.96
CA ALA A 179 -20.37 0.47 3.57
C ALA A 179 -19.11 0.96 2.85
N LEU A 180 -18.55 0.11 2.00
CA LEU A 180 -17.43 0.42 1.10
C LEU A 180 -17.94 1.05 -0.18
N GLU A 181 -17.31 2.14 -0.61
CA GLU A 181 -17.53 2.70 -1.94
C GLU A 181 -17.05 1.72 -3.02
N LEU A 182 -17.81 1.58 -4.09
CA LEU A 182 -17.44 0.80 -5.26
C LEU A 182 -17.07 1.73 -6.40
N TYR A 183 -15.99 1.42 -7.09
CA TYR A 183 -15.46 2.14 -8.24
C TYR A 183 -15.38 1.23 -9.46
N ALA A 184 -15.63 1.80 -10.65
CA ALA A 184 -15.38 1.15 -11.93
C ALA A 184 -14.15 1.78 -12.58
N LEU A 185 -12.96 1.22 -12.30
CA LEU A 185 -11.70 1.66 -12.89
C LEU A 185 -11.65 1.31 -14.37
N LYS A 186 -11.05 2.20 -15.15
CA LYS A 186 -10.84 2.04 -16.58
C LYS A 186 -9.35 1.92 -16.86
N TYR A 187 -8.94 0.75 -17.30
CA TYR A 187 -7.57 0.48 -17.70
C TYR A 187 -7.39 0.63 -19.22
N GLY A 188 -6.14 0.77 -19.64
CA GLY A 188 -5.73 0.72 -21.04
C GLY A 188 -5.51 -0.71 -21.52
N GLU A 189 -4.91 -0.82 -22.71
CA GLU A 189 -4.45 -2.10 -23.26
C GLU A 189 -3.51 -2.79 -22.26
N GLY A 190 -3.64 -4.12 -22.13
CA GLY A 190 -2.81 -4.90 -21.22
C GLY A 190 -2.99 -4.56 -19.72
N MET A 191 -4.14 -3.99 -19.33
CA MET A 191 -4.39 -3.51 -17.96
C MET A 191 -3.47 -2.36 -17.52
N ALA A 192 -2.99 -1.55 -18.47
CA ALA A 192 -2.12 -0.43 -18.17
C ALA A 192 -2.88 0.73 -17.47
N PRO A 193 -2.38 1.25 -16.34
CA PRO A 193 -2.92 2.48 -15.75
C PRO A 193 -2.52 3.71 -16.59
N LEU A 194 -3.04 4.89 -16.25
CA LEU A 194 -2.63 6.14 -16.90
C LEU A 194 -1.18 6.48 -16.57
N LEU A 195 -0.81 6.35 -15.29
CA LEU A 195 0.53 6.42 -14.71
C LEU A 195 0.65 5.38 -13.60
N SER A 196 1.87 4.92 -13.34
CA SER A 196 2.22 4.04 -12.20
C SER A 196 3.17 4.76 -11.24
N GLY A 197 3.45 4.14 -10.10
CA GLY A 197 4.40 4.65 -9.10
C GLY A 197 5.82 4.90 -9.63
N GLU A 198 6.23 4.26 -10.73
CA GLU A 198 7.54 4.49 -11.38
C GLU A 198 7.70 5.93 -11.91
N ALA A 199 6.58 6.63 -12.16
CA ALA A 199 6.57 8.02 -12.57
C ALA A 199 6.86 9.00 -11.42
N VAL A 200 6.87 8.54 -10.17
CA VAL A 200 7.05 9.37 -8.97
C VAL A 200 8.53 9.55 -8.67
N ASP A 201 8.96 10.81 -8.54
CA ASP A 201 10.30 11.18 -8.06
C ASP A 201 10.31 11.35 -6.54
N ARG A 202 9.31 12.07 -6.01
CA ARG A 202 9.21 12.38 -4.59
C ARG A 202 7.78 12.32 -4.07
N SER A 203 7.62 11.82 -2.84
CA SER A 203 6.36 11.80 -2.10
C SER A 203 6.60 12.23 -0.65
N SER A 204 5.72 13.07 -0.10
CA SER A 204 5.84 13.55 1.27
C SER A 204 4.48 13.91 1.87
N ALA A 205 4.28 13.60 3.14
CA ALA A 205 3.14 14.09 3.91
C ALA A 205 3.36 15.53 4.38
N SER A 206 2.30 16.33 4.44
CA SER A 206 2.31 17.71 4.95
C SER A 206 0.91 18.10 5.43
N TYR A 207 0.81 19.17 6.23
CA TYR A 207 -0.48 19.79 6.52
C TYR A 207 -0.81 20.87 5.51
N GLU A 208 -2.07 20.96 5.11
CA GLU A 208 -2.54 22.05 4.23
C GLU A 208 -2.73 23.35 5.04
N GLY A 209 -1.74 24.25 4.99
CA GLY A 209 -1.83 25.55 5.65
C GLY A 209 -2.07 25.47 7.17
N HIS A 210 -2.63 26.54 7.76
CA HIS A 210 -2.85 26.64 9.22
C HIS A 210 -4.14 25.97 9.71
N THR A 211 -5.06 25.60 8.80
CA THR A 211 -6.40 25.09 9.13
C THR A 211 -6.81 23.82 8.36
N GLY A 212 -5.97 23.32 7.46
CA GLY A 212 -6.29 22.17 6.62
C GLY A 212 -5.82 20.84 7.19
N GLY A 213 -6.39 19.77 6.65
CA GLY A 213 -6.06 18.40 7.04
C GLY A 213 -4.70 17.95 6.51
N PRO A 214 -4.28 16.72 6.86
CA PRO A 214 -3.11 16.07 6.28
C PRO A 214 -3.28 15.92 4.76
N THR A 215 -2.17 16.03 4.03
CA THR A 215 -2.10 15.90 2.58
C THR A 215 -0.82 15.19 2.17
N ILE A 216 -0.83 14.55 1.00
CA ILE A 216 0.35 13.89 0.43
C ILE A 216 0.70 14.60 -0.87
N GLY A 217 1.87 15.22 -0.90
CA GLY A 217 2.41 15.84 -2.09
C GLY A 217 3.22 14.83 -2.89
N ILE A 218 2.95 14.75 -4.19
CA ILE A 218 3.69 13.95 -5.16
C ILE A 218 4.40 14.90 -6.13
N THR A 219 5.67 14.65 -6.37
CA THR A 219 6.44 15.25 -7.48
C THR A 219 6.80 14.12 -8.44
N PHE A 220 6.43 14.28 -9.70
CA PHE A 220 6.74 13.32 -10.75
C PHE A 220 8.14 13.57 -11.32
N ASN A 221 8.77 12.51 -11.83
CA ASN A 221 9.99 12.61 -12.63
C ASN A 221 9.69 13.24 -14.01
N GLU A 222 10.70 13.41 -14.87
CA GLU A 222 10.54 14.12 -16.15
C GLU A 222 9.48 13.48 -17.07
N GLU A 223 9.52 12.16 -17.21
CA GLU A 223 8.55 11.39 -17.98
C GLU A 223 7.15 11.48 -17.35
N GLY A 224 7.07 11.24 -16.04
CA GLY A 224 5.84 11.31 -15.26
C GLY A 224 5.18 12.69 -15.32
N ARG A 225 5.95 13.78 -15.25
CA ARG A 225 5.45 15.15 -15.40
C ARG A 225 4.79 15.35 -16.76
N THR A 226 5.44 14.91 -17.83
CA THR A 226 4.93 15.04 -19.19
C THR A 226 3.65 14.23 -19.36
N ARG A 227 3.65 12.99 -18.87
CA ARG A 227 2.49 12.11 -18.92
C ARG A 227 1.33 12.64 -18.07
N TRP A 228 1.60 13.16 -16.87
CA TRP A 228 0.59 13.75 -15.98
C TRP A 228 -0.08 14.99 -16.59
N ALA A 229 0.70 15.85 -17.25
CA ALA A 229 0.15 17.00 -17.98
C ALA A 229 -0.81 16.57 -19.10
N GLN A 230 -0.43 15.54 -19.87
CA GLN A 230 -1.32 14.97 -20.90
C GLN A 230 -2.59 14.38 -20.28
N VAL A 231 -2.43 13.54 -19.25
CA VAL A 231 -3.53 12.84 -18.59
C VAL A 231 -4.53 13.82 -18.00
N THR A 232 -4.06 14.86 -17.30
CA THR A 232 -4.95 15.87 -16.73
C THR A 232 -5.67 16.65 -17.83
N ARG A 233 -5.01 17.03 -18.93
CA ARG A 233 -5.65 17.67 -20.09
C ARG A 233 -6.75 16.81 -20.72
N GLU A 234 -6.49 15.53 -20.90
CA GLU A 234 -7.44 14.59 -21.52
C GLU A 234 -8.64 14.26 -20.61
N ASN A 235 -8.47 14.39 -19.29
CA ASN A 235 -9.47 14.04 -18.28
C ASN A 235 -10.13 15.28 -17.65
N MET A 236 -10.16 16.42 -18.34
CA MET A 236 -10.86 17.63 -17.87
C MET A 236 -12.30 17.35 -17.44
N GLY A 237 -12.60 17.67 -16.19
CA GLY A 237 -13.90 17.44 -15.58
C GLY A 237 -14.21 15.96 -15.31
N ARG A 238 -13.30 15.02 -15.54
CA ARG A 238 -13.44 13.59 -15.21
C ARG A 238 -12.65 13.24 -13.94
N PRO A 239 -13.04 12.21 -13.17
CA PRO A 239 -12.25 11.76 -12.03
C PRO A 239 -11.06 10.89 -12.45
N ILE A 240 -9.94 11.04 -11.74
CA ILE A 240 -8.79 10.12 -11.81
C ILE A 240 -8.65 9.47 -10.44
N ALA A 241 -8.77 8.15 -10.38
CA ALA A 241 -8.57 7.38 -9.17
C ALA A 241 -7.08 7.20 -8.86
N VAL A 242 -6.74 7.32 -7.58
CA VAL A 242 -5.46 6.91 -7.00
C VAL A 242 -5.70 5.56 -6.35
N VAL A 243 -5.04 4.54 -6.88
CA VAL A 243 -5.25 3.13 -6.52
C VAL A 243 -3.96 2.57 -5.95
N ILE A 244 -4.02 1.96 -4.76
CA ILE A 244 -2.87 1.30 -4.15
C ILE A 244 -3.27 -0.12 -3.78
N ASP A 245 -2.51 -1.08 -4.29
CA ASP A 245 -2.77 -2.53 -4.12
C ASP A 245 -4.22 -2.94 -4.47
N GLY A 246 -4.79 -2.27 -5.48
CA GLY A 246 -6.15 -2.53 -5.97
C GLY A 246 -7.28 -1.86 -5.19
N GLN A 247 -6.97 -1.11 -4.13
CA GLN A 247 -7.95 -0.31 -3.38
C GLN A 247 -7.89 1.15 -3.81
N VAL A 248 -9.06 1.78 -3.96
CA VAL A 248 -9.16 3.20 -4.30
C VAL A 248 -9.05 4.03 -3.03
N TYR A 249 -8.06 4.92 -3.00
CA TYR A 249 -7.87 5.85 -1.89
C TYR A 249 -8.63 7.16 -2.10
N LEU A 250 -8.68 7.63 -3.35
CA LEU A 250 -9.43 8.81 -3.75
C LEU A 250 -9.68 8.81 -5.26
N ALA A 251 -10.69 9.54 -5.71
CA ALA A 251 -10.94 9.79 -7.13
C ALA A 251 -11.35 11.25 -7.39
N PRO A 252 -10.44 12.23 -7.22
CA PRO A 252 -10.73 13.64 -7.42
C PRO A 252 -11.01 13.94 -8.89
N ARG A 253 -11.88 14.93 -9.12
CA ARG A 253 -12.18 15.45 -10.46
C ARG A 253 -11.08 16.39 -10.92
N VAL A 254 -10.56 16.20 -12.14
CA VAL A 254 -9.53 17.08 -12.69
C VAL A 254 -10.15 18.42 -13.10
N MET A 255 -9.68 19.51 -12.48
CA MET A 255 -10.21 20.87 -12.69
C MET A 255 -9.41 21.71 -13.67
N ALA A 256 -8.11 21.43 -13.80
CA ALA A 256 -7.21 22.13 -14.71
C ALA A 256 -6.08 21.20 -15.15
N GLU A 257 -5.50 21.49 -16.31
CA GLU A 257 -4.27 20.84 -16.76
C GLU A 257 -3.13 21.14 -15.78
N VAL A 258 -2.35 20.10 -15.42
CA VAL A 258 -1.25 20.21 -14.46
C VAL A 258 0.09 20.02 -15.14
N THR A 259 0.73 21.12 -15.55
CA THR A 259 2.02 21.09 -16.26
C THR A 259 3.24 21.11 -15.34
N GLY A 260 3.05 21.47 -14.06
CA GLY A 260 4.12 21.63 -13.07
C GLY A 260 4.66 20.33 -12.48
N GLY A 261 4.12 19.16 -12.86
CA GLY A 261 4.61 17.85 -12.41
C GLY A 261 4.39 17.56 -10.93
N LYS A 262 3.41 18.24 -10.31
CA LYS A 262 3.05 18.03 -8.92
C LYS A 262 1.60 17.60 -8.82
N ALA A 263 1.32 16.67 -7.93
CA ALA A 263 -0.03 16.31 -7.54
C ALA A 263 -0.15 16.40 -6.01
N GLN A 264 -1.36 16.65 -5.55
CA GLN A 264 -1.69 16.64 -4.13
C GLN A 264 -2.83 15.67 -3.93
N ILE A 265 -2.65 14.75 -2.99
CA ILE A 265 -3.65 13.83 -2.52
C ILE A 265 -4.20 14.41 -1.21
N THR A 266 -5.50 14.65 -1.21
CA THR A 266 -6.29 15.13 -0.07
C THR A 266 -7.37 14.10 0.24
N GLY A 267 -7.70 13.91 1.51
CA GLY A 267 -8.75 12.98 1.90
C GLY A 267 -8.91 12.93 3.42
N THR A 268 -9.76 12.01 3.87
CA THR A 268 -9.97 11.75 5.29
C THR A 268 -8.94 10.74 5.75
N PHE A 269 -7.77 11.21 6.16
CA PHE A 269 -6.74 10.37 6.78
C PHE A 269 -6.04 11.14 7.90
N SER A 270 -5.52 10.40 8.88
CA SER A 270 -4.65 10.96 9.92
C SER A 270 -3.29 11.38 9.33
N TYR A 271 -2.52 12.18 10.05
CA TYR A 271 -1.18 12.56 9.59
C TYR A 271 -0.24 11.36 9.53
N GLU A 272 -0.35 10.44 10.49
CA GLU A 272 0.40 9.19 10.52
C GLU A 272 0.06 8.32 9.31
N GLU A 273 -1.21 8.24 8.92
CA GLU A 273 -1.63 7.55 7.71
C GLU A 273 -1.10 8.23 6.44
N ALA A 274 -1.12 9.57 6.40
CA ALA A 274 -0.53 10.33 5.31
C ALA A 274 0.98 10.04 5.18
N GLN A 275 1.68 9.99 6.31
CA GLN A 275 3.11 9.72 6.37
C GLN A 275 3.43 8.28 5.93
N LEU A 276 2.65 7.30 6.41
CA LEU A 276 2.75 5.91 5.97
C LEU A 276 2.56 5.81 4.46
N LEU A 277 1.50 6.43 3.93
CA LEU A 277 1.19 6.37 2.51
C LEU A 277 2.25 7.08 1.66
N ALA A 278 2.71 8.25 2.11
CA ALA A 278 3.77 8.98 1.44
C ALA A 278 5.06 8.14 1.36
N ALA A 279 5.40 7.44 2.44
CA ALA A 279 6.57 6.56 2.50
C ALA A 279 6.41 5.33 1.60
N LEU A 280 5.22 4.71 1.56
CA LEU A 280 4.92 3.62 0.63
C LEU A 280 5.11 4.05 -0.83
N ILE A 281 4.57 5.22 -1.21
CA ILE A 281 4.71 5.80 -2.55
C ILE A 281 6.18 6.11 -2.86
N GLN A 282 6.90 6.73 -1.92
CA GLN A 282 8.31 7.11 -2.10
C GLN A 282 9.23 5.89 -2.27
N GLY A 283 8.93 4.81 -1.56
CA GLY A 283 9.70 3.56 -1.65
C GLY A 283 9.44 2.77 -2.92
N GLY A 284 8.24 2.92 -3.50
CA GLY A 284 7.78 2.13 -4.63
C GLY A 284 7.22 0.78 -4.21
N ALA A 285 6.83 -0.01 -5.22
CA ALA A 285 6.23 -1.32 -5.01
C ALA A 285 7.28 -2.37 -4.60
N LEU A 286 6.93 -3.25 -3.68
CA LEU A 286 7.72 -4.45 -3.43
C LEU A 286 7.67 -5.37 -4.66
N PRO A 287 8.80 -5.98 -5.03
CA PRO A 287 8.87 -6.83 -6.22
C PRO A 287 8.15 -8.19 -6.03
N ALA A 288 7.97 -8.61 -4.77
CA ALA A 288 7.25 -9.82 -4.39
C ALA A 288 6.48 -9.57 -3.09
N PRO A 289 5.42 -10.34 -2.79
CA PRO A 289 4.75 -10.27 -1.50
C PRO A 289 5.65 -10.85 -0.41
N PHE A 290 5.69 -10.20 0.74
CA PHE A 290 6.39 -10.66 1.95
C PHE A 290 5.39 -10.92 3.07
N GLN A 291 5.75 -11.82 3.98
CA GLN A 291 4.99 -12.08 5.19
C GLN A 291 5.89 -12.02 6.41
N LEU A 292 5.29 -11.72 7.56
CA LEU A 292 6.01 -11.68 8.82
C LEU A 292 6.42 -13.08 9.24
N LYS A 293 7.72 -13.30 9.44
CA LYS A 293 8.26 -14.56 9.98
C LYS A 293 8.39 -14.51 11.50
N SER A 294 9.02 -13.46 12.02
CA SER A 294 9.21 -13.27 13.46
C SER A 294 9.45 -11.81 13.80
N VAL A 295 9.13 -11.45 15.04
CA VAL A 295 9.44 -10.16 15.66
C VAL A 295 10.04 -10.40 17.04
N ARG A 296 11.06 -9.62 17.39
CA ARG A 296 11.63 -9.58 18.73
C ARG A 296 11.78 -8.12 19.18
N GLU A 297 11.27 -7.82 20.38
CA GLU A 297 11.28 -6.50 21.04
C GLU A 297 11.72 -6.62 22.49
#